data_AF-A0A4Q6J6P5-F1
#
_entry.id   AF-A0A4Q6J6P5-F1
#
_cell.length_a   1.000
_cell.length_b   1.000
_cell.length_c   1.000
_cell.angle_alpha   90.00
_cell.angle_beta   90.00
_cell.angle_gamma   90.00
#
_symmetry.space_group_name_H-M   'P 1'
#
loop_
_entity.id
_entity.type
_entity.pdbx_description
1 polymer ?
#
loop_
_entity_poly.entity_id
_entity_poly.type
_entity_poly.pdbx_seq_one_letter_code
_entity_poly.pdbx_strand_id
1 'polypeptide(L)'
;MKRLLFILLVSFYSNAQEEVFVHPDLQRSLDGRSEVDRLTDEQLTKIARDSLLLKRMGLDASVIKKAIELKKRERDAIYNNSKATMLKGIITVSTDPSAKAPVIYTTPGHETLVNVIDQTGEPWPIVVASSGNNLLFTTEAIEAHTYKNIFRLTALERVGSSNITLLLKDKALSLTIRVENSKEKYHPQPILQITEVGPNGRALPRVTRTTEIRNDKVMKELMYGVAPDDFIQLESSNSQVVIWKGTDNQLYLKTKLHPINPSANSVYPGPNGYSTYEVDAWPVLVMSDNNGIEYQINVSGE
;
A
#
# COMPACT_ATOMS: atom_id res chain seq x y z
N MET A 1 67.15 51.02 45.87
CA MET A 1 65.99 50.37 46.50
C MET A 1 65.03 49.92 45.41
N LYS A 2 64.93 48.61 45.17
CA LYS A 2 64.07 47.99 44.14
C LYS A 2 62.83 47.42 44.85
N ARG A 3 61.62 47.70 44.37
CA ARG A 3 60.39 46.98 44.74
C ARG A 3 60.02 46.04 43.59
N LEU A 4 59.96 44.75 43.89
CA LEU A 4 59.61 43.66 42.99
C LEU A 4 58.15 43.26 43.26
N LEU A 5 57.37 43.16 42.19
CA LEU A 5 55.97 42.71 42.17
C LEU A 5 55.95 41.17 42.27
N PHE A 6 55.25 40.62 43.27
CA PHE A 6 55.05 39.18 43.44
C PHE A 6 53.68 38.79 42.86
N ILE A 7 53.68 37.91 41.85
CA ILE A 7 52.47 37.31 41.26
C ILE A 7 52.18 36.00 41.99
N LEU A 8 50.96 35.84 42.48
CA LEU A 8 50.48 34.68 43.21
C LEU A 8 49.81 33.70 42.23
N LEU A 9 50.39 32.50 42.06
CA LEU A 9 49.84 31.41 41.27
C LEU A 9 49.05 30.48 42.20
N VAL A 10 47.73 30.40 42.01
CA VAL A 10 46.86 29.45 42.72
C VAL A 10 46.74 28.19 41.86
N SER A 11 47.29 27.08 42.34
CA SER A 11 47.13 25.74 41.76
C SER A 11 45.93 25.04 42.41
N PHE A 12 44.87 24.79 41.63
CA PHE A 12 43.78 23.91 42.01
C PHE A 12 44.18 22.46 41.76
N TYR A 13 44.39 21.69 42.82
CA TYR A 13 44.44 20.23 42.75
C TYR A 13 43.00 19.70 42.63
N SER A 14 42.64 19.16 41.47
CA SER A 14 41.41 18.37 41.30
C SER A 14 41.76 16.89 41.51
N ASN A 15 41.44 16.36 42.69
CA ASN A 15 41.34 14.93 42.92
C ASN A 15 39.97 14.47 42.39
N ALA A 16 39.89 14.16 41.10
CA ALA A 16 38.80 13.35 40.57
C ALA A 16 39.20 11.88 40.76
N GLN A 17 38.76 11.30 41.88
CA GLN A 17 38.81 9.85 42.08
C GLN A 17 37.86 9.23 41.04
N GLU A 18 38.41 8.61 40.01
CA GLU A 18 37.67 7.92 38.97
C GLU A 18 36.98 6.70 39.61
N GLU A 19 35.68 6.83 39.94
CA GLU A 19 34.88 5.69 40.40
C GLU A 19 34.79 4.66 39.27
N VAL A 20 35.50 3.55 39.45
CA VAL A 20 35.48 2.41 38.54
C VAL A 20 34.11 1.74 38.64
N PHE A 21 33.18 2.12 37.75
CA PHE A 21 31.89 1.45 37.65
C PHE A 21 32.08 0.07 36.98
N VAL A 22 32.15 -0.95 37.82
CA VAL A 22 32.21 -2.37 37.42
C VAL A 22 30.80 -2.83 37.06
N HIS A 23 30.64 -3.47 35.89
CA HIS A 23 29.38 -4.07 35.43
C HIS A 23 28.73 -4.88 36.60
N PRO A 24 27.43 -4.76 36.87
CA PRO A 24 26.80 -5.45 38.01
C PRO A 24 27.04 -6.97 37.97
N ASP A 25 27.10 -7.57 36.79
CA ASP A 25 27.42 -8.99 36.55
C ASP A 25 28.92 -9.34 36.67
N LEU A 26 29.77 -8.39 37.10
CA LEU A 26 31.20 -8.62 37.40
C LEU A 26 31.50 -8.35 38.89
N GLN A 27 30.49 -7.93 39.66
CA GLN A 27 30.63 -7.74 41.09
C GLN A 27 30.44 -9.09 41.80
N ARG A 28 31.52 -9.63 42.36
CA ARG A 28 31.44 -10.78 43.27
C ARG A 28 30.66 -10.34 44.51
N SER A 29 29.49 -10.93 44.73
CA SER A 29 28.85 -10.84 46.05
C SER A 29 29.54 -11.84 46.97
N LEU A 30 29.88 -11.41 48.18
CA LEU A 30 30.52 -12.27 49.20
C LEU A 30 29.59 -13.39 49.69
N ASP A 31 28.33 -13.39 49.24
CA ASP A 31 27.28 -14.31 49.70
C ASP A 31 27.24 -15.63 48.91
N GLY A 32 28.11 -15.79 47.89
CA GLY A 32 28.27 -17.04 47.11
C GLY A 32 27.05 -17.45 46.28
N ARG A 33 26.10 -16.54 46.06
CA ARG A 33 24.84 -16.77 45.34
C ARG A 33 24.76 -16.03 44.00
N SER A 34 25.83 -15.36 43.59
CA SER A 34 25.86 -14.59 42.34
C SER A 34 26.06 -15.52 41.14
N GLU A 35 25.36 -15.28 40.02
CA GLU A 35 25.58 -16.00 38.76
C GLU A 35 27.04 -15.88 38.27
N VAL A 36 27.74 -14.84 38.72
CA VAL A 36 29.14 -14.52 38.45
C VAL A 36 30.11 -15.54 39.05
N ASP A 37 29.76 -16.17 40.16
CA ASP A 37 30.62 -17.13 40.87
C ASP A 37 30.65 -18.51 40.18
N ARG A 38 29.78 -18.72 39.18
CA ARG A 38 29.72 -19.95 38.36
C ARG A 38 30.52 -19.84 37.05
N LEU A 39 31.04 -18.65 36.74
CA LEU A 39 31.80 -18.38 35.53
C LEU A 39 33.28 -18.65 35.76
N THR A 40 33.93 -19.25 34.76
CA THR A 40 35.39 -19.44 34.77
C THR A 40 36.12 -18.11 34.57
N ASP A 41 37.36 -18.01 35.08
CA ASP A 41 38.18 -16.80 34.95
C ASP A 41 38.37 -16.36 33.49
N GLU A 42 38.40 -17.30 32.55
CA GLU A 42 38.47 -17.02 31.11
C GLU A 42 37.19 -16.36 30.58
N GLN A 43 36.02 -16.81 31.03
CA GLN A 43 34.72 -16.23 30.67
C GLN A 43 34.56 -14.82 31.26
N LEU A 44 34.99 -14.61 32.51
CA LEU A 44 34.99 -13.30 33.16
C LEU A 44 35.90 -12.32 32.44
N THR A 45 37.08 -12.78 32.01
CA THR A 45 38.03 -11.97 31.24
C THR A 45 37.48 -11.58 29.88
N LYS A 46 36.74 -12.48 29.22
CA LYS A 46 36.08 -12.19 27.94
C LYS A 46 34.99 -11.13 28.11
N ILE A 47 34.12 -11.25 29.10
CA ILE A 47 33.07 -10.28 29.40
C ILE A 47 33.67 -8.90 29.78
N ALA A 48 34.76 -8.88 30.54
CA ALA A 48 35.48 -7.65 30.87
C ALA A 48 36.10 -6.98 29.64
N ARG A 49 36.68 -7.76 28.71
CA ARG A 49 37.20 -7.23 27.43
C ARG A 49 36.09 -6.70 26.53
N ASP A 50 35.00 -7.44 26.40
CA ASP A 50 33.87 -7.07 25.54
C ASP A 50 33.18 -5.81 26.07
N SER A 51 32.99 -5.69 27.38
CA SER A 51 32.46 -4.46 28.01
C SER A 51 33.40 -3.26 27.87
N LEU A 52 34.72 -3.46 27.96
CA LEU A 52 35.72 -2.41 27.69
C LEU A 52 35.75 -1.99 26.22
N LEU A 53 35.61 -2.94 25.29
CA LEU A 53 35.50 -2.66 23.85
C LEU A 53 34.24 -1.87 23.53
N LEU A 54 33.08 -2.26 24.08
CA LEU A 54 31.82 -1.56 23.92
C LEU A 54 31.88 -0.13 24.49
N LYS A 55 32.51 0.04 25.66
CA LYS A 55 32.78 1.36 26.26
C LYS A 55 33.68 2.21 25.36
N ARG A 56 34.74 1.63 24.78
CA ARG A 56 35.65 2.30 23.84
C ARG A 56 34.98 2.67 22.52
N MET A 57 33.98 1.91 22.08
CA MET A 57 33.14 2.21 20.93
C MET A 57 32.06 3.28 21.21
N GLY A 58 32.00 3.82 22.44
CA GLY A 58 31.04 4.84 22.84
C GLY A 58 29.62 4.31 23.08
N LEU A 59 29.44 2.99 23.15
CA LEU A 59 28.16 2.34 23.41
C LEU A 59 28.07 2.01 24.90
N ASP A 60 27.57 2.96 25.68
CA ASP A 60 27.25 2.74 27.09
C ASP A 60 26.20 1.61 27.24
N ALA A 61 26.34 0.76 28.26
CA ALA A 61 25.43 -0.37 28.52
C ALA A 61 23.97 0.09 28.68
N SER A 62 23.77 1.31 29.18
CA SER A 62 22.45 1.96 29.26
C SER A 62 21.80 2.17 27.87
N VAL A 63 22.60 2.53 26.86
CA VAL A 63 22.16 2.74 25.48
C VAL A 63 21.80 1.41 24.84
N ILE A 64 22.58 0.36 25.08
CA ILE A 64 22.30 -1.00 24.60
C ILE A 64 20.99 -1.52 25.18
N LYS A 65 20.79 -1.38 26.50
CA LYS A 65 19.56 -1.81 27.17
C LYS A 65 18.34 -1.07 26.62
N LYS A 66 18.45 0.25 26.44
CA LYS A 66 17.39 1.08 25.83
C LYS A 66 17.10 0.67 24.39
N ALA A 67 18.13 0.33 23.59
CA ALA A 67 17.97 -0.13 22.23
C ALA A 67 17.29 -1.51 22.14
N ILE A 68 17.65 -2.45 23.02
CA ILE A 68 17.00 -3.77 23.11
C ILE A 68 15.54 -3.61 23.53
N GLU A 69 15.26 -2.75 24.51
CA GLU A 69 13.89 -2.47 24.96
C GLU A 69 13.05 -1.85 23.84
N LEU A 70 13.61 -0.88 23.10
CA LEU A 70 12.95 -0.27 21.96
C LEU A 70 12.63 -1.31 20.88
N LYS A 71 13.61 -2.14 20.49
CA LYS A 71 13.39 -3.25 19.55
C LYS A 71 12.34 -4.26 20.03
N LYS A 72 12.31 -4.55 21.32
CA LYS A 72 11.28 -5.44 21.89
C LYS A 72 9.90 -4.81 21.78
N ARG A 73 9.74 -3.53 22.14
CA ARG A 73 8.48 -2.79 21.98
C ARG A 73 8.03 -2.72 20.52
N GLU A 74 8.96 -2.50 19.58
CA GLU A 74 8.69 -2.53 18.14
C GLU A 74 8.17 -3.90 17.68
N ARG A 75 8.84 -4.99 18.08
CA ARG A 75 8.36 -6.36 17.79
C ARG A 75 7.00 -6.64 18.41
N ASP A 76 6.80 -6.32 19.68
CA ASP A 76 5.54 -6.55 20.37
C ASP A 76 4.40 -5.73 19.72
N ALA A 77 4.68 -4.53 19.20
CA ALA A 77 3.75 -3.73 18.42
C ALA A 77 3.44 -4.31 17.02
N ILE A 78 4.35 -5.10 16.43
CA ILE A 78 4.09 -5.88 15.21
C ILE A 78 3.12 -7.02 15.51
N TYR A 79 3.35 -7.78 16.60
CA TYR A 79 2.51 -8.93 16.96
C TYR A 79 1.13 -8.55 17.51
N ASN A 80 1.02 -7.45 18.26
CA ASN A 80 -0.25 -6.97 18.82
C ASN A 80 -0.99 -5.96 17.92
N ASN A 81 -0.61 -5.84 16.64
CA ASN A 81 -1.23 -4.89 15.74
C ASN A 81 -2.70 -5.27 15.45
N SER A 82 -3.59 -4.30 15.50
CA SER A 82 -4.94 -4.48 14.97
C SER A 82 -4.85 -4.83 13.47
N LYS A 83 -5.69 -5.77 13.02
CA LYS A 83 -5.72 -6.16 11.61
C LYS A 83 -6.17 -4.97 10.77
N ALA A 84 -5.32 -4.51 9.86
CA ALA A 84 -5.69 -3.45 8.93
C ALA A 84 -6.77 -3.95 7.96
N THR A 85 -7.78 -3.12 7.71
CA THR A 85 -8.87 -3.38 6.76
C THR A 85 -8.35 -3.26 5.33
N MET A 86 -8.64 -4.28 4.51
CA MET A 86 -8.31 -4.26 3.08
C MET A 86 -9.32 -3.41 2.31
N LEU A 87 -8.83 -2.39 1.62
CA LEU A 87 -9.61 -1.58 0.69
C LEU A 87 -9.48 -2.15 -0.72
N LYS A 88 -10.60 -2.56 -1.30
CA LYS A 88 -10.68 -2.98 -2.71
C LYS A 88 -11.35 -1.87 -3.51
N GLY A 89 -10.76 -1.52 -4.65
CA GLY A 89 -11.30 -0.45 -5.48
C GLY A 89 -10.41 -0.13 -6.67
N ILE A 90 -11.05 0.39 -7.73
CA ILE A 90 -10.36 1.08 -8.81
C ILE A 90 -10.08 2.49 -8.29
N ILE A 91 -8.92 3.03 -8.60
CA ILE A 91 -8.54 4.40 -8.30
C ILE A 91 -8.39 5.07 -9.66
N THR A 92 -9.29 6.01 -9.94
CA THR A 92 -9.30 6.72 -11.21
C THR A 92 -8.21 7.78 -11.16
N VAL A 93 -7.32 7.76 -12.14
CA VAL A 93 -6.22 8.71 -12.30
C VAL A 93 -6.55 9.60 -13.49
N SER A 94 -6.95 10.83 -13.19
CA SER A 94 -7.17 11.84 -14.21
C SER A 94 -5.86 12.32 -14.80
N THR A 95 -5.84 12.62 -16.09
CA THR A 95 -4.70 13.25 -16.77
C THR A 95 -4.85 14.77 -16.89
N ASP A 96 -5.96 15.32 -16.41
CA ASP A 96 -6.17 16.76 -16.23
C ASP A 96 -5.16 17.30 -15.20
N PRO A 97 -4.33 18.30 -15.55
CA PRO A 97 -3.38 18.91 -14.62
C PRO A 97 -4.01 19.53 -13.37
N SER A 98 -5.29 19.88 -13.41
CA SER A 98 -6.04 20.46 -12.28
C SER A 98 -6.65 19.39 -11.37
N ALA A 99 -6.65 18.13 -11.79
CA ALA A 99 -7.21 17.05 -11.00
C ALA A 99 -6.36 16.74 -9.77
N LYS A 100 -7.05 16.42 -8.66
CA LYS A 100 -6.37 16.02 -7.42
C LYS A 100 -5.69 14.66 -7.61
N ALA A 101 -4.42 14.59 -7.22
CA ALA A 101 -3.68 13.34 -7.21
C ALA A 101 -4.36 12.31 -6.28
N PRO A 102 -4.64 11.09 -6.75
CA PRO A 102 -5.24 10.05 -5.93
C PRO A 102 -4.28 9.57 -4.84
N VAL A 103 -4.82 8.88 -3.83
CA VAL A 103 -4.06 8.37 -2.68
C VAL A 103 -4.12 6.84 -2.62
N ILE A 104 -2.97 6.19 -2.51
CA ILE A 104 -2.83 4.77 -2.19
C ILE A 104 -2.43 4.62 -0.73
N TYR A 105 -3.29 3.99 0.07
CA TYR A 105 -2.95 3.58 1.42
C TYR A 105 -2.12 2.29 1.44
N THR A 106 -1.04 2.29 2.22
CA THR A 106 -0.14 1.16 2.44
C THR A 106 0.04 0.91 3.94
N THR A 107 0.54 -0.26 4.31
CA THR A 107 0.87 -0.56 5.70
C THR A 107 2.05 -1.54 5.78
N PRO A 108 3.01 -1.37 6.72
CA PRO A 108 4.15 -2.27 6.82
C PRO A 108 3.77 -3.72 7.08
N GLY A 109 4.57 -4.63 6.52
CA GLY A 109 4.30 -6.07 6.60
C GLY A 109 3.20 -6.56 5.66
N HIS A 110 2.54 -5.66 4.93
CA HIS A 110 1.59 -5.99 3.88
C HIS A 110 2.09 -5.45 2.53
N GLU A 111 2.12 -6.34 1.54
CA GLU A 111 2.50 -5.96 0.18
C GLU A 111 1.33 -5.31 -0.54
N THR A 112 1.59 -4.22 -1.26
CA THR A 112 0.62 -3.57 -2.16
C THR A 112 1.07 -3.79 -3.60
N LEU A 113 0.31 -4.59 -4.35
CA LEU A 113 0.55 -4.85 -5.77
C LEU A 113 -0.35 -3.94 -6.61
N VAL A 114 0.25 -2.88 -7.16
CA VAL A 114 -0.48 -1.88 -7.93
C VAL A 114 -0.58 -2.31 -9.37
N ASN A 115 -1.80 -2.34 -9.91
CA ASN A 115 -2.08 -2.69 -11.30
C ASN A 115 -2.44 -1.41 -12.06
N VAL A 116 -1.88 -1.21 -13.26
CA VAL A 116 -2.20 -0.07 -14.10
C VAL A 116 -2.98 -0.53 -15.33
N ILE A 117 -4.12 0.11 -15.57
CA ILE A 117 -4.98 -0.11 -16.73
C ILE A 117 -5.36 1.23 -17.36
N ASP A 118 -5.78 1.19 -18.61
CA ASP A 118 -6.32 2.33 -19.33
C ASP A 118 -7.83 2.49 -19.13
N GLN A 119 -8.43 3.49 -19.77
CA GLN A 119 -9.86 3.76 -19.68
C GLN A 119 -10.72 2.60 -20.22
N THR A 120 -10.16 1.74 -21.07
CA THR A 120 -10.86 0.61 -21.71
C THR A 120 -10.78 -0.69 -20.91
N GLY A 121 -10.04 -0.68 -19.79
CA GLY A 121 -9.83 -1.83 -18.93
C GLY A 121 -8.56 -2.62 -19.26
N GLU A 122 -7.79 -2.18 -20.26
CA GLU A 122 -6.65 -2.92 -20.79
C GLU A 122 -5.35 -2.56 -20.05
N PRO A 123 -4.42 -3.51 -19.86
CA PRO A 123 -3.14 -3.27 -19.20
C PRO A 123 -2.34 -2.14 -19.86
N TRP A 124 -1.88 -1.17 -19.08
CA TRP A 124 -0.95 -0.14 -19.56
C TRP A 124 0.48 -0.45 -19.09
N PRO A 125 1.43 -0.78 -19.99
CA PRO A 125 2.80 -1.10 -19.59
C PRO A 125 3.50 0.07 -18.90
N ILE A 126 4.20 -0.24 -17.82
CA ILE A 126 4.99 0.71 -17.02
C ILE A 126 6.43 0.68 -17.52
N VAL A 127 7.00 1.86 -17.72
CA VAL A 127 8.42 2.06 -18.06
C VAL A 127 9.22 2.30 -16.80
N VAL A 128 8.71 3.15 -15.90
CA VAL A 128 9.34 3.44 -14.60
C VAL A 128 8.26 3.59 -13.55
N ALA A 129 8.49 2.97 -12.39
CA ALA A 129 7.78 3.27 -11.15
C ALA A 129 8.80 3.62 -10.07
N SER A 130 8.68 4.80 -9.46
CA SER A 130 9.63 5.29 -8.48
C SER A 130 8.93 5.98 -7.32
N SER A 131 9.33 5.64 -6.09
CA SER A 131 8.91 6.34 -4.88
C SER A 131 9.77 7.58 -4.64
N GLY A 132 9.14 8.68 -4.22
CA GLY A 132 9.85 9.92 -3.90
C GLY A 132 10.65 9.84 -2.59
N ASN A 133 10.29 8.93 -1.68
CA ASN A 133 11.02 8.70 -0.44
C ASN A 133 11.32 7.21 -0.24
N ASN A 134 12.55 6.83 -0.60
CA ASN A 134 13.04 5.45 -0.51
C ASN A 134 13.29 4.97 0.93
N LEU A 135 13.29 5.87 1.92
CA LEU A 135 13.39 5.50 3.34
C LEU A 135 12.04 5.01 3.89
N LEU A 136 10.93 5.43 3.27
CA LEU A 136 9.58 5.06 3.69
C LEU A 136 8.95 4.00 2.79
N PHE A 137 9.28 4.03 1.49
CA PHE A 137 8.62 3.22 0.46
C PHE A 137 9.64 2.63 -0.50
N THR A 138 9.54 1.32 -0.73
CA THR A 138 10.26 0.62 -1.79
C THR A 138 9.29 0.32 -2.94
N THR A 139 9.72 0.63 -4.16
CA THR A 139 8.95 0.40 -5.39
C THR A 139 9.74 -0.49 -6.33
N GLU A 140 9.10 -1.55 -6.84
CA GLU A 140 9.73 -2.52 -7.74
C GLU A 140 8.76 -2.88 -8.87
N ALA A 141 9.13 -2.60 -10.12
CA ALA A 141 8.33 -3.03 -11.28
C ALA A 141 8.48 -4.54 -11.50
N ILE A 142 7.38 -5.25 -11.80
CA ILE A 142 7.39 -6.69 -12.00
C ILE A 142 7.62 -6.99 -13.49
N GLU A 143 8.90 -6.97 -13.89
CA GLU A 143 9.32 -7.21 -15.27
C GLU A 143 8.94 -8.59 -15.83
N ALA A 144 8.79 -9.58 -14.94
CA ALA A 144 8.41 -10.95 -15.31
C ALA A 144 6.93 -11.06 -15.74
N HIS A 145 6.08 -10.07 -15.45
CA HIS A 145 4.68 -10.09 -15.84
C HIS A 145 4.52 -9.76 -17.32
N THR A 146 3.73 -10.56 -18.06
CA THR A 146 3.54 -10.46 -19.52
C THR A 146 3.24 -9.04 -20.01
N TYR A 147 2.37 -8.32 -19.30
CA TYR A 147 1.93 -6.98 -19.71
C TYR A 147 2.74 -5.84 -19.09
N LYS A 148 3.67 -6.14 -18.16
CA LYS A 148 4.50 -5.15 -17.44
C LYS A 148 3.73 -3.97 -16.84
N ASN A 149 2.47 -4.18 -16.47
CA ASN A 149 1.57 -3.16 -15.94
C ASN A 149 1.42 -3.23 -14.41
N ILE A 150 2.26 -4.02 -13.74
CA ILE A 150 2.17 -4.27 -12.30
C ILE A 150 3.50 -3.86 -11.66
N PHE A 151 3.39 -3.15 -10.54
CA PHE A 151 4.53 -2.88 -9.66
C PHE A 151 4.18 -3.18 -8.21
N ARG A 152 5.20 -3.61 -7.47
CA ARG A 152 5.16 -3.80 -6.03
C ARG A 152 5.47 -2.49 -5.33
N LEU A 153 4.67 -2.20 -4.32
CA LEU A 153 4.86 -1.11 -3.39
C LEU A 153 4.91 -1.67 -1.97
N THR A 154 5.99 -1.40 -1.25
CA THR A 154 6.20 -1.88 0.12
C THR A 154 6.48 -0.69 1.04
N ALA A 155 5.68 -0.58 2.09
CA ALA A 155 5.90 0.39 3.17
C ALA A 155 6.89 -0.17 4.20
N LEU A 156 7.89 0.63 4.57
CA LEU A 156 8.87 0.29 5.59
C LEU A 156 8.42 0.76 6.98
N GLU A 157 7.70 1.88 7.04
CA GLU A 157 7.30 2.54 8.28
C GLU A 157 5.78 2.64 8.44
N ARG A 158 5.29 2.69 9.69
CA ARG A 158 3.84 2.70 9.98
C ARG A 158 3.15 4.03 9.69
N VAL A 159 3.94 5.08 9.54
CA VAL A 159 3.49 6.45 9.33
C VAL A 159 4.33 7.09 8.22
N GLY A 160 3.87 8.23 7.74
CA GLY A 160 4.54 8.96 6.69
C GLY A 160 3.78 8.88 5.36
N SER A 161 4.10 9.83 4.51
CA SER A 161 3.51 10.00 3.21
C SER A 161 4.59 10.38 2.21
N SER A 162 4.34 10.07 0.95
CA SER A 162 5.21 10.43 -0.16
C SER A 162 4.39 10.44 -1.45
N ASN A 163 5.08 10.40 -2.58
CA ASN A 163 4.50 10.20 -3.89
C ASN A 163 5.17 9.02 -4.61
N ILE A 164 4.43 8.46 -5.56
CA ILE A 164 4.95 7.57 -6.60
C ILE A 164 4.86 8.32 -7.93
N THR A 165 5.95 8.30 -8.68
CA THR A 165 5.99 8.80 -10.06
C THR A 165 5.99 7.59 -11.00
N LEU A 166 5.06 7.61 -11.96
CA LEU A 166 4.90 6.59 -12.98
C LEU A 166 5.19 7.17 -14.36
N LEU A 167 6.04 6.48 -15.12
CA LEU A 167 6.17 6.66 -16.56
C LEU A 167 5.52 5.46 -17.24
N LEU A 168 4.56 5.74 -18.11
CA LEU A 168 3.82 4.73 -18.86
C LEU A 168 4.29 4.71 -20.30
N LYS A 169 4.25 3.53 -20.93
CA LYS A 169 4.65 3.36 -22.32
C LYS A 169 3.80 4.25 -23.23
N ASP A 170 4.45 4.95 -24.15
CA ASP A 170 3.84 5.85 -25.15
C ASP A 170 3.07 7.06 -24.56
N LYS A 171 3.17 7.28 -23.23
CA LYS A 171 2.62 8.47 -22.57
C LYS A 171 3.70 9.54 -22.40
N ALA A 172 3.44 10.73 -22.92
CA ALA A 172 4.40 11.83 -22.89
C ALA A 172 4.63 12.42 -21.48
N LEU A 173 3.61 12.39 -20.62
CA LEU A 173 3.68 12.99 -19.28
C LEU A 173 3.72 11.91 -18.21
N SER A 174 4.54 12.14 -17.18
CA SER A 174 4.55 11.32 -15.97
C SER A 174 3.27 11.51 -15.17
N LEU A 175 2.85 10.46 -14.47
CA LEU A 175 1.75 10.51 -13.51
C LEU A 175 2.30 10.50 -12.09
N THR A 176 1.75 11.34 -11.23
CA THR A 176 2.12 11.40 -9.82
C THR A 176 0.93 11.00 -8.95
N ILE A 177 1.17 10.07 -8.04
CA ILE A 177 0.15 9.53 -7.13
C ILE A 177 0.68 9.70 -5.71
N ARG A 178 -0.20 10.05 -4.77
CA ARG A 178 0.16 10.12 -3.36
C ARG A 178 0.13 8.73 -2.74
N VAL A 179 1.10 8.44 -1.88
CA VAL A 179 1.12 7.24 -1.05
C VAL A 179 1.11 7.65 0.42
N GLU A 180 0.29 6.98 1.22
CA GLU A 180 0.14 7.25 2.65
C GLU A 180 0.16 5.95 3.45
N ASN A 181 0.99 5.91 4.49
CA ASN A 181 0.96 4.82 5.45
C ASN A 181 -0.21 4.98 6.41
N SER A 182 -0.90 3.87 6.64
CA SER A 182 -2.07 3.83 7.51
C SER A 182 -2.02 2.58 8.40
N LYS A 183 -2.46 2.76 9.65
CA LYS A 183 -2.56 1.66 10.63
C LYS A 183 -3.86 0.88 10.51
N GLU A 184 -4.90 1.53 9.99
CA GLU A 184 -6.27 1.01 10.00
C GLU A 184 -6.66 0.36 8.69
N LYS A 185 -6.15 0.87 7.57
CA LYS A 185 -6.56 0.47 6.22
C LYS A 185 -5.41 0.49 5.23
N TYR A 186 -5.45 -0.39 4.24
CA TYR A 186 -4.50 -0.42 3.14
C TYR A 186 -5.13 -1.00 1.88
N HIS A 187 -4.55 -0.70 0.71
CA HIS A 187 -4.94 -1.33 -0.54
C HIS A 187 -3.99 -2.51 -0.84
N PRO A 188 -4.45 -3.76 -0.81
CA PRO A 188 -3.60 -4.90 -1.18
C PRO A 188 -3.34 -4.96 -2.68
N GLN A 189 -4.36 -4.69 -3.50
CA GLN A 189 -4.29 -4.78 -4.96
C GLN A 189 -5.07 -3.63 -5.62
N PRO A 190 -4.62 -2.37 -5.46
CA PRO A 190 -5.28 -1.24 -6.11
C PRO A 190 -5.13 -1.33 -7.63
N ILE A 191 -6.19 -0.95 -8.33
CA ILE A 191 -6.18 -0.82 -9.79
C ILE A 191 -6.22 0.65 -10.14
N LEU A 192 -5.14 1.16 -10.71
CA LEU A 192 -5.04 2.51 -11.25
C LEU A 192 -5.63 2.51 -12.65
N GLN A 193 -6.76 3.17 -12.83
CA GLN A 193 -7.37 3.35 -14.13
C GLN A 193 -7.08 4.76 -14.65
N ILE A 194 -6.27 4.83 -15.70
CA ILE A 194 -5.93 6.10 -16.35
C ILE A 194 -7.11 6.50 -17.25
N THR A 195 -7.50 7.76 -17.19
CA THR A 195 -8.62 8.34 -17.99
C THR A 195 -8.30 8.54 -19.47
N GLU A 196 -7.24 7.93 -19.97
CA GLU A 196 -6.84 7.93 -21.38
C GLU A 196 -6.83 6.50 -21.91
N VAL A 197 -6.88 6.36 -23.24
CA VAL A 197 -6.71 5.09 -23.93
C VAL A 197 -5.22 4.80 -24.06
N GLY A 198 -4.81 3.60 -23.65
CA GLY A 198 -3.42 3.16 -23.68
C GLY A 198 -3.04 2.46 -24.99
N PRO A 199 -1.78 2.02 -25.12
CA PRO A 199 -1.29 1.34 -26.33
C PRO A 199 -1.96 -0.02 -26.57
N ASN A 200 -2.52 -0.63 -25.53
CA ASN A 200 -3.27 -1.89 -25.62
C ASN A 200 -4.79 -1.68 -25.63
N GLY A 201 -5.24 -0.43 -25.72
CA GLY A 201 -6.65 -0.10 -25.60
C GLY A 201 -7.51 -0.72 -26.68
N ARG A 202 -8.73 -1.10 -26.31
CA ARG A 202 -9.72 -1.70 -27.21
C ARG A 202 -10.84 -0.74 -27.57
N ALA A 203 -11.48 -0.97 -28.71
CA ALA A 203 -12.70 -0.25 -29.05
C ALA A 203 -13.79 -0.57 -28.02
N LEU A 204 -14.40 0.47 -27.45
CA LEU A 204 -15.52 0.30 -26.53
C LEU A 204 -16.82 0.01 -27.29
N PRO A 205 -17.77 -0.75 -26.70
CA PRO A 205 -19.07 -1.00 -27.31
C PRO A 205 -19.80 0.31 -27.59
N ARG A 206 -20.54 0.35 -28.71
CA ARG A 206 -21.34 1.52 -29.08
C ARG A 206 -22.50 1.66 -28.10
N VAL A 207 -22.46 2.70 -27.27
CA VAL A 207 -23.55 3.05 -26.34
C VAL A 207 -24.56 3.96 -27.01
N THR A 208 -25.85 3.79 -26.68
CA THR A 208 -26.96 4.57 -27.25
C THR A 208 -27.00 6.00 -26.71
N ARG A 209 -26.42 6.23 -25.53
CA ARG A 209 -26.24 7.56 -24.95
C ARG A 209 -24.77 7.76 -24.59
N THR A 210 -24.08 8.63 -25.33
CA THR A 210 -22.81 9.22 -24.90
C THR A 210 -23.10 10.27 -23.82
N THR A 211 -23.68 9.87 -22.69
CA THR A 211 -23.76 10.78 -21.54
C THR A 211 -22.45 10.72 -20.79
N GLU A 212 -21.77 11.86 -20.73
CA GLU A 212 -20.68 12.14 -19.81
C GLU A 212 -21.08 11.68 -18.39
N ILE A 213 -20.34 10.71 -17.84
CA ILE A 213 -20.06 10.60 -16.39
C ILE A 213 -21.32 10.51 -15.51
N ARG A 214 -22.45 9.95 -15.98
CA ARG A 214 -23.70 10.03 -15.18
C ARG A 214 -23.78 9.00 -14.05
N ASN A 215 -22.96 7.95 -14.05
CA ASN A 215 -23.04 6.87 -13.05
C ASN A 215 -21.70 6.22 -12.68
N ASP A 216 -20.56 6.86 -12.99
CA ASP A 216 -19.22 6.27 -12.79
C ASP A 216 -19.00 5.72 -11.39
N LYS A 217 -19.47 6.42 -10.35
CA LYS A 217 -19.35 5.96 -8.96
C LYS A 217 -20.12 4.67 -8.73
N VAL A 218 -21.40 4.63 -9.10
CA VAL A 218 -22.28 3.46 -8.91
C VAL A 218 -21.74 2.28 -9.71
N MET A 219 -21.42 2.49 -10.99
CA MET A 219 -20.87 1.44 -11.86
C MET A 219 -19.55 0.86 -11.35
N LYS A 220 -18.71 1.71 -10.76
CA LYS A 220 -17.45 1.31 -10.14
C LYS A 220 -17.64 0.56 -8.84
N GLU A 221 -18.61 0.93 -8.01
CA GLU A 221 -18.95 0.19 -6.78
C GLU A 221 -19.53 -1.20 -7.12
N LEU A 222 -20.44 -1.26 -8.09
CA LEU A 222 -21.01 -2.50 -8.61
C LEU A 222 -19.95 -3.42 -9.25
N MET A 223 -18.90 -2.87 -9.87
CA MET A 223 -17.76 -3.65 -10.36
C MET A 223 -17.12 -4.48 -9.24
N TYR A 224 -17.10 -3.97 -8.01
CA TYR A 224 -16.60 -4.69 -6.84
C TYR A 224 -17.67 -5.49 -6.07
N GLY A 225 -18.90 -5.53 -6.58
CA GLY A 225 -20.03 -6.20 -5.94
C GLY A 225 -20.55 -5.45 -4.71
N VAL A 226 -20.22 -4.15 -4.59
CA VAL A 226 -20.78 -3.28 -3.57
C VAL A 226 -21.96 -2.56 -4.21
N ALA A 227 -23.16 -3.06 -3.99
CA ALA A 227 -24.39 -2.41 -4.45
C ALA A 227 -24.81 -1.32 -3.45
N PRO A 228 -25.33 -0.17 -3.92
CA PRO A 228 -26.02 0.79 -3.05
C PRO A 228 -27.20 0.14 -2.32
N ASP A 229 -27.58 0.66 -1.16
CA ASP A 229 -28.64 0.07 -0.32
C ASP A 229 -30.00 -0.03 -1.03
N ASP A 230 -30.27 0.88 -1.96
CA ASP A 230 -31.52 0.93 -2.73
C ASP A 230 -31.54 -0.02 -3.95
N PHE A 231 -30.48 -0.79 -4.16
CA PHE A 231 -30.36 -1.71 -5.30
C PHE A 231 -30.73 -3.13 -4.90
N ILE A 232 -31.57 -3.77 -5.71
CA ILE A 232 -32.00 -5.15 -5.48
C ILE A 232 -31.22 -6.05 -6.44
N GLN A 233 -30.49 -7.03 -5.91
CA GLN A 233 -29.82 -8.02 -6.74
C GLN A 233 -30.86 -8.99 -7.33
N LEU A 234 -30.84 -9.14 -8.65
CA LEU A 234 -31.72 -10.05 -9.38
C LEU A 234 -31.00 -11.37 -9.68
N GLU A 235 -31.79 -12.42 -9.92
CA GLU A 235 -31.31 -13.69 -10.43
C GLU A 235 -31.10 -13.64 -11.94
N SER A 236 -30.03 -14.30 -12.39
CA SER A 236 -29.67 -14.43 -13.79
C SER A 236 -29.55 -15.90 -14.14
N SER A 237 -30.15 -16.30 -15.26
CA SER A 237 -29.97 -17.64 -15.84
C SER A 237 -28.54 -17.94 -16.29
N ASN A 238 -27.67 -16.92 -16.41
CA ASN A 238 -26.25 -17.06 -16.74
C ASN A 238 -25.37 -16.61 -15.57
N SER A 239 -24.54 -17.52 -15.04
CA SER A 239 -23.65 -17.27 -13.90
C SER A 239 -22.53 -16.27 -14.17
N GLN A 240 -22.25 -15.95 -15.44
CA GLN A 240 -21.30 -14.92 -15.84
C GLN A 240 -21.88 -13.50 -15.80
N VAL A 241 -23.17 -13.36 -15.49
CA VAL A 241 -23.88 -12.07 -15.45
C VAL A 241 -24.50 -11.88 -14.08
N VAL A 242 -24.02 -10.84 -13.39
CA VAL A 242 -24.64 -10.38 -12.15
C VAL A 242 -25.48 -9.15 -12.46
N ILE A 243 -26.71 -9.12 -11.94
CA ILE A 243 -27.72 -8.12 -12.28
C ILE A 243 -28.21 -7.46 -11.00
N TRP A 244 -28.29 -6.13 -11.02
CA TRP A 244 -28.96 -5.35 -10.00
C TRP A 244 -30.01 -4.45 -10.63
N LYS A 245 -31.13 -4.27 -9.95
CA LYS A 245 -32.18 -3.32 -10.29
C LYS A 245 -31.98 -2.06 -9.46
N GLY A 246 -31.80 -0.92 -10.13
CA GLY A 246 -31.72 0.39 -9.47
C GLY A 246 -33.09 1.03 -9.26
N THR A 247 -33.10 2.18 -8.59
CA THR A 247 -34.32 2.95 -8.24
C THR A 247 -35.14 3.41 -9.44
N ASP A 248 -34.47 3.69 -10.57
CA ASP A 248 -35.11 4.23 -11.78
C ASP A 248 -35.66 3.13 -12.70
N ASN A 249 -35.82 1.91 -12.18
CA ASN A 249 -36.21 0.72 -12.93
C ASN A 249 -35.23 0.40 -14.08
N GLN A 250 -33.96 0.79 -13.94
CA GLN A 250 -32.87 0.39 -14.83
C GLN A 250 -32.12 -0.82 -14.29
N LEU A 251 -31.58 -1.64 -15.19
CA LEU A 251 -30.76 -2.78 -14.84
C LEU A 251 -29.28 -2.42 -14.96
N TYR A 252 -28.52 -2.84 -13.95
CA TYR A 252 -27.09 -2.73 -13.91
C TYR A 252 -26.49 -4.12 -13.99
N LEU A 253 -25.63 -4.34 -14.99
CA LEU A 253 -25.05 -5.64 -15.28
C LEU A 253 -23.55 -5.60 -14.97
N LYS A 254 -23.01 -6.64 -14.35
CA LYS A 254 -21.55 -6.89 -14.30
C LYS A 254 -21.27 -8.20 -15.04
N THR A 255 -20.54 -8.11 -16.15
CA THR A 255 -20.21 -9.28 -16.97
C THR A 255 -19.00 -9.05 -17.88
N LYS A 256 -18.48 -10.13 -18.46
CA LYS A 256 -17.53 -10.08 -19.58
C LYS A 256 -18.22 -10.04 -20.96
N LEU A 257 -19.53 -10.27 -20.99
CA LEU A 257 -20.32 -10.24 -22.22
C LEU A 257 -20.65 -8.79 -22.62
N HIS A 258 -21.10 -8.63 -23.86
CA HIS A 258 -21.51 -7.36 -24.44
C HIS A 258 -23.03 -7.35 -24.68
N PRO A 259 -23.77 -6.36 -24.13
CA PRO A 259 -25.20 -6.24 -24.40
C PRO A 259 -25.47 -5.96 -25.89
N ILE A 260 -26.27 -6.81 -26.53
CA ILE A 260 -26.80 -6.58 -27.88
C ILE A 260 -28.18 -5.94 -27.79
N ASN A 261 -29.07 -6.52 -26.97
CA ASN A 261 -30.44 -6.05 -26.83
C ASN A 261 -30.97 -6.31 -25.40
N PRO A 262 -31.45 -5.29 -24.68
CA PRO A 262 -31.39 -3.87 -25.02
C PRO A 262 -29.95 -3.35 -25.11
N SER A 263 -29.74 -2.33 -25.93
CA SER A 263 -28.43 -1.68 -26.07
C SER A 263 -28.01 -1.02 -24.75
N ALA A 264 -26.70 -0.99 -24.47
CA ALA A 264 -26.18 -0.29 -23.30
C ALA A 264 -26.46 1.23 -23.36
N ASN A 265 -27.09 1.74 -22.30
CA ASN A 265 -27.26 3.16 -22.05
C ASN A 265 -25.93 3.80 -21.65
N SER A 266 -25.18 3.14 -20.77
CA SER A 266 -23.84 3.54 -20.37
C SER A 266 -22.99 2.30 -20.05
N VAL A 267 -21.66 2.47 -20.11
CA VAL A 267 -20.68 1.40 -19.88
C VAL A 267 -19.51 1.93 -19.06
N TYR A 268 -19.08 1.14 -18.09
CA TYR A 268 -17.85 1.35 -17.35
C TYR A 268 -16.92 0.15 -17.55
N PRO A 269 -15.84 0.31 -18.33
CA PRO A 269 -14.86 -0.74 -18.54
C PRO A 269 -14.07 -1.00 -17.25
N GLY A 270 -13.96 -2.27 -16.88
CA GLY A 270 -13.24 -2.73 -15.70
C GLY A 270 -12.07 -3.65 -16.03
N PRO A 271 -11.36 -4.13 -15.00
CA PRO A 271 -10.23 -5.04 -15.15
C PRO A 271 -10.68 -6.43 -15.64
N ASN A 272 -9.75 -7.19 -16.22
CA ASN A 272 -9.92 -8.60 -16.59
C ASN A 272 -11.08 -8.87 -17.57
N GLY A 273 -11.37 -7.87 -18.42
CA GLY A 273 -12.45 -7.93 -19.41
C GLY A 273 -13.86 -7.79 -18.84
N TYR A 274 -14.01 -7.60 -17.52
CA TYR A 274 -15.32 -7.27 -16.96
C TYR A 274 -15.70 -5.83 -17.32
N SER A 275 -16.98 -5.60 -17.52
CA SER A 275 -17.55 -4.27 -17.68
C SER A 275 -18.85 -4.21 -16.90
N THR A 276 -19.14 -3.03 -16.36
CA THR A 276 -20.46 -2.73 -15.81
C THR A 276 -21.26 -1.95 -16.84
N TYR A 277 -22.51 -2.35 -17.04
CA TYR A 277 -23.41 -1.76 -18.02
C TYR A 277 -24.67 -1.28 -17.32
N GLU A 278 -25.23 -0.17 -17.78
CA GLU A 278 -26.59 0.25 -17.50
C GLU A 278 -27.43 -0.03 -18.75
N VAL A 279 -28.53 -0.74 -18.59
CA VAL A 279 -29.45 -1.11 -19.67
C VAL A 279 -30.89 -0.88 -19.22
N ASP A 280 -31.79 -0.76 -20.19
CA ASP A 280 -33.22 -0.70 -19.90
C ASP A 280 -33.72 -2.03 -19.32
N ALA A 281 -34.67 -1.98 -18.37
CA ALA A 281 -35.15 -3.19 -17.71
C ALA A 281 -36.01 -4.06 -18.61
N TRP A 282 -35.44 -5.19 -19.03
CA TRP A 282 -36.09 -6.21 -19.86
C TRP A 282 -36.01 -7.57 -19.14
N PRO A 283 -37.04 -8.43 -19.24
CA PRO A 283 -37.04 -9.75 -18.61
C PRO A 283 -36.04 -10.71 -19.28
N VAL A 284 -35.66 -10.42 -20.52
CA VAL A 284 -34.73 -11.21 -21.31
C VAL A 284 -33.72 -10.27 -21.97
N LEU A 285 -32.43 -10.53 -21.73
CA LEU A 285 -31.31 -9.81 -22.32
C LEU A 285 -30.63 -10.71 -23.35
N VAL A 286 -30.23 -10.14 -24.49
CA VAL A 286 -29.36 -10.79 -25.46
C VAL A 286 -27.97 -10.18 -25.35
N MET A 287 -26.98 -11.01 -25.08
CA MET A 287 -25.59 -10.59 -24.93
C MET A 287 -24.66 -11.46 -25.75
N SER A 288 -23.54 -10.95 -26.24
CA SER A 288 -22.53 -11.75 -26.93
C SER A 288 -21.20 -11.82 -26.20
N ASP A 289 -20.45 -12.88 -26.41
CA ASP A 289 -19.03 -12.93 -26.03
C ASP A 289 -18.13 -12.25 -27.08
N ASN A 290 -16.82 -12.27 -26.82
CA ASN A 290 -15.82 -11.74 -27.76
C ASN A 290 -15.72 -12.52 -29.08
N ASN A 291 -16.28 -13.73 -29.16
CA ASN A 291 -16.29 -14.55 -30.36
C ASN A 291 -17.58 -14.35 -31.19
N GLY A 292 -18.50 -13.50 -30.73
CA GLY A 292 -19.80 -13.27 -31.37
C GLY A 292 -20.85 -14.34 -31.07
N ILE A 293 -20.61 -15.21 -30.08
CA ILE A 293 -21.63 -16.18 -29.64
C ILE A 293 -22.65 -15.45 -28.78
N GLU A 294 -23.92 -15.54 -29.17
CA GLU A 294 -25.02 -14.92 -28.46
C GLU A 294 -25.57 -15.81 -27.35
N TYR A 295 -25.93 -15.17 -26.25
CA TYR A 295 -26.53 -15.76 -25.06
C TYR A 295 -27.81 -15.01 -24.74
N GLN A 296 -28.90 -15.76 -24.60
CA GLN A 296 -30.14 -15.27 -24.04
C GLN A 296 -30.10 -15.43 -22.52
N ILE A 297 -30.36 -14.35 -21.80
CA ILE A 297 -30.27 -14.27 -20.35
C ILE A 297 -31.62 -13.86 -19.81
N ASN A 298 -32.32 -14.82 -19.20
CA ASN A 298 -33.52 -14.58 -18.43
C ASN A 298 -33.14 -13.94 -17.08
N VAL A 299 -33.88 -12.89 -16.72
CA VAL A 299 -33.76 -12.14 -15.48
C VAL A 299 -34.98 -12.44 -14.62
N SER A 300 -34.77 -12.81 -13.36
CA SER A 300 -35.84 -13.14 -12.40
C SER A 300 -35.55 -12.58 -11.00
N GLY A 301 -36.57 -12.52 -10.15
CA GLY A 301 -36.50 -11.93 -8.81
C GLY A 301 -37.23 -10.59 -8.75
N GLU A 302 -38.03 -10.42 -7.70
CA GLU A 302 -38.67 -9.15 -7.32
C GLU A 302 -38.10 -8.66 -5.99
#